data_AF-A0A7C3GMY3-F1
#
_entry.id   AF-A0A7C3GMY3-F1
#
_cell.length_a   1.000
_cell.length_b   1.000
_cell.length_c   1.000
_cell.angle_alpha   90.00
_cell.angle_beta   90.00
_cell.angle_gamma   90.00
#
_symmetry.space_group_name_H-M   'P 1'
#
loop_
_entity.id
_entity.type
_entity.pdbx_description
1 polymer ?
#
loop_
_entity_poly.entity_id
_entity_poly.type
_entity_poly.pdbx_seq_one_letter_code
_entity_poly.pdbx_strand_id
1 'polypeptide(L)'
;MSQKLTARAFFFNAKTDYLPYYKNFTLKVEEDATAKELLGLIEAQNSDFSYPKQKLIMKINGLVVEAKEKVATIVERLGTELTIEPVNSYRSNNGLKINDDDFMQSYALLEPYATESDLKYYKTLYALHYASETSLFDREYIGDAILVLAHKMISEGNEHKEAILDAITSAHSGLLDCEYENNLFNAQSYDAAITALKDMAKKDENEHPSLLDMMKNRFCKEKEEKVVSKAKRTIKNIEDLERKHIAYYAGLKNENENVISQIILDMETKEVSITRKNKLSGVSIFEDNKTLALKKAGTTMLEAYDTGAEVLVVENEACYEMFENNFAQIEKVVGRKMIGLEIISADDFVAQASTVEV
;
A
#
# COMPACT_ATOMS: atom_id res chain seq x y z
N MET A 1 29.94 -10.78 -15.23
CA MET A 1 30.32 -9.42 -15.69
C MET A 1 29.97 -8.44 -14.56
N SER A 2 30.42 -7.18 -14.64
CA SER A 2 30.18 -6.17 -13.60
C SER A 2 29.26 -5.06 -14.10
N GLN A 3 28.31 -4.62 -13.29
CA GLN A 3 27.38 -3.53 -13.60
C GLN A 3 27.74 -2.27 -12.82
N LYS A 4 27.45 -1.09 -13.39
CA LYS A 4 27.63 0.21 -12.74
C LYS A 4 26.28 0.68 -12.22
N LEU A 5 26.20 0.96 -10.93
CA LEU A 5 24.98 1.39 -10.24
C LEU A 5 25.15 2.78 -9.63
N THR A 6 24.06 3.53 -9.61
CA THR A 6 23.94 4.76 -8.82
C THR A 6 23.03 4.45 -7.64
N ALA A 7 23.55 4.57 -6.42
CA ALA A 7 22.78 4.31 -5.20
C ALA A 7 22.62 5.59 -4.38
N ARG A 8 21.37 5.96 -4.06
CA ARG A 8 21.02 7.00 -3.10
C ARG A 8 20.65 6.31 -1.78
N ALA A 9 21.55 6.33 -0.80
CA ALA A 9 21.37 5.59 0.45
C ALA A 9 20.97 6.50 1.61
N PHE A 10 20.07 6.00 2.46
CA PHE A 10 19.56 6.66 3.67
C PHE A 10 20.60 6.64 4.80
N PHE A 11 20.77 7.78 5.45
CA PHE A 11 21.60 7.96 6.64
C PHE A 11 20.77 8.63 7.74
N PHE A 12 20.93 8.13 8.95
CA PHE A 12 20.34 8.70 10.15
C PHE A 12 21.01 8.08 11.37
N ASN A 13 21.19 8.83 12.44
CA ASN A 13 21.56 8.33 13.74
C ASN A 13 20.76 9.10 14.80
N ALA A 14 19.82 8.41 15.46
CA ALA A 14 18.90 9.00 16.43
C ALA A 14 19.60 9.68 17.62
N LYS A 15 20.89 9.40 17.85
CA LYS A 15 21.68 10.02 18.93
C LYS A 15 22.35 11.33 18.54
N THR A 16 22.56 11.57 17.25
CA THR A 16 23.40 12.69 16.77
C THR A 16 22.71 13.56 15.74
N ASP A 17 21.82 12.98 14.94
CA ASP A 17 21.22 13.63 13.78
C ASP A 17 19.85 14.17 14.13
N TYR A 18 19.55 15.38 13.64
CA TYR A 18 18.23 16.00 13.82
C TYR A 18 17.21 15.45 12.82
N LEU A 19 17.62 15.23 11.56
CA LEU A 19 16.79 14.70 10.49
C LEU A 19 17.58 13.68 9.66
N PRO A 20 16.91 12.69 9.06
CA PRO A 20 17.55 11.79 8.11
C PRO A 20 18.00 12.55 6.86
N TYR A 21 19.03 12.04 6.21
CA TYR A 21 19.57 12.58 4.96
C TYR A 21 20.02 11.46 4.02
N TYR A 22 20.35 11.81 2.78
CA TYR A 22 20.78 10.86 1.75
C TYR A 22 22.17 11.19 1.22
N LYS A 23 22.94 10.16 0.89
CA LYS A 23 24.21 10.27 0.15
C LYS A 23 24.14 9.44 -1.14
N ASN A 24 24.77 9.94 -2.19
CA ASN A 24 24.85 9.25 -3.49
C ASN A 24 26.17 8.50 -3.63
N PHE A 25 26.12 7.32 -4.20
CA PHE A 25 27.25 6.42 -4.42
C PHE A 25 27.25 5.95 -5.87
N THR A 26 28.45 5.82 -6.44
CA THR A 26 28.65 5.11 -7.71
C THR A 26 29.36 3.80 -7.40
N LEU A 27 28.70 2.69 -7.69
CA LEU A 27 29.15 1.36 -7.31
C LEU A 27 29.42 0.55 -8.57
N LYS A 28 30.50 -0.22 -8.56
CA LYS A 28 30.75 -1.28 -9.54
C LYS A 28 30.50 -2.60 -8.83
N VAL A 29 29.54 -3.37 -9.32
CA VAL A 29 29.01 -4.54 -8.62
C VAL A 29 29.04 -5.74 -9.56
N GLU A 30 29.53 -6.87 -9.09
CA GLU A 30 29.50 -8.12 -9.87
C GLU A 30 28.07 -8.64 -9.99
N GLU A 31 27.73 -9.27 -11.10
CA GLU A 31 26.37 -9.76 -11.40
C GLU A 31 25.84 -10.78 -10.37
N ASP A 32 26.71 -11.57 -9.77
CA ASP A 32 26.37 -12.58 -8.76
C ASP A 32 26.32 -12.03 -7.33
N ALA A 33 26.67 -10.76 -7.14
CA ALA A 33 26.60 -10.11 -5.85
C ALA A 33 25.17 -10.05 -5.33
N THR A 34 25.05 -10.04 -4.01
CA THR A 34 23.80 -9.98 -3.26
C THR A 34 23.51 -8.56 -2.77
N ALA A 35 22.27 -8.28 -2.39
CA ALA A 35 21.89 -7.04 -1.73
C ALA A 35 22.74 -6.75 -0.47
N LYS A 36 23.17 -7.79 0.26
CA LYS A 36 24.10 -7.65 1.39
C LYS A 36 25.47 -7.14 0.96
N GLU A 37 26.02 -7.65 -0.13
CA GLU A 37 27.32 -7.22 -0.66
C GLU A 37 27.24 -5.80 -1.20
N LEU A 38 26.14 -5.42 -1.85
CA LEU A 38 25.84 -4.05 -2.24
C LEU A 38 25.92 -3.09 -1.04
N LEU A 39 25.33 -3.45 0.11
CA LEU A 39 25.44 -2.67 1.35
C LEU A 39 26.87 -2.58 1.88
N GLY A 40 27.63 -3.68 1.79
CA GLY A 40 29.04 -3.71 2.16
C GLY A 40 29.90 -2.76 1.31
N LEU A 41 29.60 -2.62 0.01
CA LEU A 41 30.28 -1.66 -0.85
C LEU A 41 29.98 -0.20 -0.46
N ILE A 42 28.75 0.09 -0.01
CA ILE A 42 28.40 1.42 0.52
C ILE A 42 29.12 1.69 1.84
N GLU A 43 29.13 0.73 2.77
CA GLU A 43 29.86 0.80 4.05
C GLU A 43 31.37 0.99 3.84
N ALA A 44 31.95 0.35 2.81
CA ALA A 44 33.35 0.52 2.46
C ALA A 44 33.69 1.92 1.90
N GLN A 45 32.75 2.57 1.19
CA GLN A 45 32.92 3.95 0.72
C GLN A 45 32.58 4.99 1.79
N ASN A 46 31.74 4.64 2.77
CA ASN A 46 31.38 5.53 3.88
C ASN A 46 31.16 4.73 5.17
N SER A 47 32.09 4.86 6.12
CA SER A 47 32.08 4.15 7.39
C SER A 47 30.92 4.50 8.32
N ASP A 48 30.22 5.61 8.08
CA ASP A 48 29.05 6.00 8.88
C ASP A 48 27.79 5.25 8.42
N PHE A 49 27.84 4.56 7.28
CA PHE A 49 26.73 3.77 6.80
C PHE A 49 26.54 2.53 7.67
N SER A 50 25.35 2.39 8.24
CA SER A 50 25.04 1.36 9.22
C SER A 50 23.83 0.54 8.77
N TYR A 51 23.93 -0.78 8.82
CA TYR A 51 22.85 -1.71 8.50
C TYR A 51 22.86 -2.91 9.45
N PRO A 52 21.72 -3.60 9.66
CA PRO A 52 21.66 -4.73 10.58
C PRO A 52 22.43 -5.93 10.03
N LYS A 53 23.11 -6.69 10.89
CA LYS A 53 23.86 -7.89 10.47
C LYS A 53 23.02 -9.19 10.56
N GLN A 54 21.89 -9.15 11.26
CA GLN A 54 20.89 -10.21 11.35
C GLN A 54 19.53 -9.68 10.89
N LYS A 55 18.62 -10.57 10.48
CA LYS A 55 17.30 -10.21 9.90
C LYS A 55 17.40 -9.09 8.84
N LEU A 56 18.43 -9.18 8.00
CA LEU A 56 18.77 -8.09 7.08
C LEU A 56 17.77 -8.04 5.92
N ILE A 57 16.86 -7.09 6.04
CA ILE A 57 15.94 -6.64 5.00
C ILE A 57 16.08 -5.12 4.87
N MET A 58 15.73 -4.60 3.70
CA MET A 58 15.88 -3.19 3.33
C MET A 58 14.83 -2.82 2.30
N LYS A 59 14.58 -1.53 2.12
CA LYS A 59 13.75 -1.04 1.03
C LYS A 59 14.64 -0.57 -0.12
N ILE A 60 14.38 -1.07 -1.33
CA ILE A 60 15.03 -0.61 -2.56
C ILE A 60 13.93 -0.16 -3.53
N ASN A 61 13.94 1.13 -3.91
CA ASN A 61 12.90 1.76 -4.76
C ASN A 61 11.47 1.38 -4.31
N GLY A 62 11.20 1.48 -3.00
CA GLY A 62 9.87 1.18 -2.45
C GLY A 62 9.63 -0.29 -2.05
N LEU A 63 10.39 -1.25 -2.60
CA LEU A 63 10.19 -2.68 -2.35
C LEU A 63 11.07 -3.22 -1.22
N VAL A 64 10.50 -4.10 -0.38
CA VAL A 64 11.22 -4.84 0.67
C VAL A 64 12.04 -5.96 0.04
N VAL A 65 13.36 -5.83 0.12
CA VAL A 65 14.35 -6.74 -0.43
C VAL A 65 15.05 -7.47 0.71
N GLU A 66 15.19 -8.79 0.60
CA GLU A 66 16.00 -9.59 1.50
C GLU A 66 17.49 -9.52 1.12
N ALA A 67 18.37 -9.58 2.13
CA ALA A 67 19.83 -9.58 1.97
C ALA A 67 20.39 -10.54 0.89
N LYS A 68 19.71 -11.68 0.71
CA LYS A 68 20.13 -12.78 -0.18
C LYS A 68 19.79 -12.54 -1.64
N GLU A 69 18.95 -11.54 -1.94
CA GLU A 69 18.52 -11.27 -3.31
C GLU A 69 19.70 -10.84 -4.17
N LYS A 70 19.72 -11.29 -5.43
CA LYS A 70 20.83 -10.99 -6.34
C LYS A 70 20.68 -9.58 -6.91
N VAL A 71 21.80 -8.86 -7.01
CA VAL A 71 21.84 -7.52 -7.59
C VAL A 71 21.39 -7.54 -9.05
N ALA A 72 21.74 -8.58 -9.82
CA ALA A 72 21.25 -8.72 -11.19
C ALA A 72 19.71 -8.73 -11.26
N THR A 73 19.03 -9.49 -10.39
CA THR A 73 17.55 -9.52 -10.34
C THR A 73 16.99 -8.14 -9.94
N ILE A 74 17.62 -7.49 -8.96
CA ILE A 74 17.22 -6.15 -8.50
C ILE A 74 17.30 -5.15 -9.65
N VAL A 75 18.39 -5.17 -10.41
CA VAL A 75 18.61 -4.26 -11.54
C VAL A 75 17.67 -4.54 -12.69
N GLU A 76 17.43 -5.82 -13.02
CA GLU A 76 16.47 -6.21 -14.05
C GLU A 76 15.08 -5.64 -13.77
N ARG A 77 14.67 -5.63 -12.50
CA ARG A 77 13.35 -5.15 -12.10
C ARG A 77 13.26 -3.66 -11.81
N LEU A 78 14.28 -3.08 -11.20
CA LEU A 78 14.25 -1.72 -10.63
C LEU A 78 15.17 -0.73 -11.34
N GLY A 79 15.95 -1.20 -12.31
CA GLY A 79 16.94 -0.41 -13.01
C GLY A 79 18.25 -0.23 -12.24
N THR A 80 19.12 0.64 -12.75
CA THR A 80 20.46 0.87 -12.18
C THR A 80 20.54 2.06 -11.21
N GLU A 81 19.43 2.78 -11.06
CA GLU A 81 19.28 3.89 -10.11
C GLU A 81 18.46 3.41 -8.90
N LEU A 82 19.15 3.21 -7.78
CA LEU A 82 18.59 2.58 -6.59
C LEU A 82 18.51 3.58 -5.43
N THR A 83 17.35 3.73 -4.83
CA THR A 83 17.16 4.39 -3.54
C THR A 83 17.09 3.32 -2.46
N ILE A 84 17.99 3.38 -1.48
CA ILE A 84 18.13 2.36 -0.43
C ILE A 84 17.76 2.97 0.92
N GLU A 85 16.75 2.39 1.56
CA GLU A 85 16.14 2.89 2.78
C GLU A 85 15.97 1.77 3.83
N PRO A 86 15.85 2.11 5.13
CA PRO A 86 15.31 1.16 6.11
C PRO A 86 13.92 0.71 5.68
N VAL A 87 13.53 -0.51 6.03
CA VAL A 87 12.16 -1.00 5.73
C VAL A 87 11.09 -0.13 6.39
N ASN A 88 11.42 0.53 7.50
CA ASN A 88 10.62 1.57 8.13
C ASN A 88 11.53 2.70 8.66
N SER A 89 11.50 3.86 8.00
CA SER A 89 12.32 5.02 8.37
C SER A 89 11.88 5.67 9.69
N TYR A 90 10.59 5.61 10.04
CA TYR A 90 10.09 6.12 11.32
C TYR A 90 10.67 5.35 12.51
N ARG A 91 10.98 4.06 12.33
CA ARG A 91 11.59 3.20 13.35
C ARG A 91 13.11 3.13 13.25
N SER A 92 13.75 3.87 12.35
CA SER A 92 15.21 3.83 12.19
C SER A 92 15.91 4.44 13.40
N ASN A 93 16.86 3.70 13.96
CA ASN A 93 17.73 4.16 15.04
C ASN A 93 19.10 4.59 14.52
N ASN A 94 19.64 3.85 13.54
CA ASN A 94 20.96 4.11 12.96
C ASN A 94 21.10 3.48 11.55
N GLY A 95 20.94 4.31 10.53
CA GLY A 95 20.96 3.93 9.11
C GLY A 95 19.78 3.03 8.78
N LEU A 96 20.08 1.80 8.34
CA LEU A 96 19.06 0.80 8.02
C LEU A 96 18.62 -0.03 9.25
N LYS A 97 19.22 0.19 10.42
CA LYS A 97 18.83 -0.51 11.66
C LYS A 97 17.57 0.12 12.24
N ILE A 98 16.53 -0.69 12.44
CA ILE A 98 15.26 -0.26 13.00
C ILE A 98 15.04 -0.84 14.42
N ASN A 99 14.16 -0.22 15.21
CA ASN A 99 13.46 -0.93 16.27
C ASN A 99 12.40 -1.84 15.63
N ASP A 100 12.57 -3.16 15.78
CA ASP A 100 11.66 -4.19 15.24
C ASP A 100 10.81 -4.90 16.30
N ASP A 101 10.66 -4.30 17.49
CA ASP A 101 9.88 -4.88 18.60
C ASP A 101 8.41 -5.08 18.23
N ASP A 102 7.90 -4.25 17.31
CA ASP A 102 6.52 -4.30 16.82
C ASP A 102 6.17 -5.64 16.17
N PHE A 103 7.14 -6.31 15.54
CA PHE A 103 6.93 -7.62 14.96
C PHE A 103 6.53 -8.66 16.02
N MET A 104 7.23 -8.72 17.15
CA MET A 104 6.87 -9.67 18.21
C MET A 104 5.67 -9.18 19.05
N GLN A 105 5.40 -7.88 19.09
CA GLN A 105 4.16 -7.35 19.68
C GLN A 105 2.92 -7.84 18.93
N SER A 106 2.95 -7.88 17.60
CA SER A 106 1.87 -8.47 16.82
C SER A 106 1.70 -9.96 17.11
N TYR A 107 2.80 -10.73 17.24
CA TYR A 107 2.73 -12.14 17.62
C TYR A 107 2.03 -12.38 18.97
N ALA A 108 2.21 -11.48 19.94
CA ALA A 108 1.64 -11.62 21.27
C ALA A 108 0.10 -11.72 21.27
N LEU A 109 -0.58 -11.24 20.22
CA LEU A 109 -2.03 -11.42 20.03
C LEU A 109 -2.44 -12.89 19.94
N LEU A 110 -1.59 -13.72 19.32
CA LEU A 110 -1.87 -15.14 19.06
C LEU A 110 -1.01 -16.09 19.88
N GLU A 111 -0.02 -15.57 20.62
CA GLU A 111 0.86 -16.36 21.48
C GLU A 111 0.11 -17.33 22.41
N PRO A 112 -1.02 -16.97 23.07
CA PRO A 112 -1.75 -17.89 23.94
C PRO A 112 -2.30 -19.14 23.22
N TYR A 113 -2.45 -19.09 21.90
CA TYR A 113 -3.06 -20.14 21.07
C TYR A 113 -2.05 -20.83 20.14
N ALA A 114 -0.81 -20.33 20.11
CA ALA A 114 0.20 -20.71 19.13
C ALA A 114 1.15 -21.78 19.66
N THR A 115 1.59 -22.66 18.75
CA THR A 115 2.63 -23.66 19.04
C THR A 115 4.04 -23.13 18.73
N GLU A 116 5.08 -23.88 19.12
CA GLU A 116 6.46 -23.57 18.70
C GLU A 116 6.62 -23.61 17.17
N SER A 117 5.87 -24.47 16.48
CA SER A 117 5.84 -24.53 15.02
C SER A 117 5.27 -23.24 14.42
N ASP A 118 4.22 -22.69 15.03
CA ASP A 118 3.59 -21.44 14.61
C ASP A 118 4.52 -20.24 14.83
N LEU A 119 5.24 -20.19 15.96
CA LEU A 119 6.29 -19.19 16.18
C LEU A 119 7.40 -19.27 15.11
N LYS A 120 7.83 -20.49 14.78
CA LYS A 120 8.86 -20.71 13.76
C LYS A 120 8.38 -20.24 12.38
N TYR A 121 7.12 -20.55 12.03
CA TYR A 121 6.50 -20.06 10.80
C TYR A 121 6.36 -18.54 10.79
N TYR A 122 5.86 -17.94 11.88
CA TYR A 122 5.69 -16.50 12.00
C TYR A 122 7.00 -15.75 11.75
N LYS A 123 8.12 -16.21 12.32
CA LYS A 123 9.45 -15.62 12.10
C LYS A 123 9.88 -15.59 10.62
N THR A 124 9.34 -16.46 9.77
CA THR A 124 9.59 -16.42 8.32
C THR A 124 8.87 -15.26 7.62
N LEU A 125 7.80 -14.74 8.22
CA LEU A 125 6.99 -13.63 7.71
C LEU A 125 7.55 -12.25 8.09
N TYR A 126 8.78 -12.18 8.61
CA TYR A 126 9.41 -10.92 9.04
C TYR A 126 9.45 -9.87 7.91
N ALA A 127 9.79 -10.28 6.69
CA ALA A 127 9.78 -9.37 5.53
C ALA A 127 8.37 -8.92 5.16
N LEU A 128 7.38 -9.82 5.26
CA LEU A 128 5.97 -9.51 4.97
C LEU A 128 5.42 -8.45 5.93
N HIS A 129 5.75 -8.54 7.22
CA HIS A 129 5.33 -7.56 8.22
C HIS A 129 5.68 -6.12 7.82
N TYR A 130 6.91 -5.90 7.34
CA TYR A 130 7.37 -4.58 6.92
C TYR A 130 7.05 -4.24 5.46
N ALA A 131 6.47 -5.18 4.71
CA ALA A 131 6.03 -4.95 3.34
C ALA A 131 4.59 -4.42 3.25
N SER A 132 3.83 -4.43 4.35
CA SER A 132 2.44 -4.01 4.39
C SER A 132 2.24 -2.56 3.94
N GLU A 133 1.42 -2.37 2.90
CA GLU A 133 1.02 -1.03 2.44
C GLU A 133 0.12 -0.35 3.48
N THR A 134 -0.78 -1.11 4.12
CA THR A 134 -1.70 -0.59 5.14
C THR A 134 -0.95 0.04 6.31
N SER A 135 0.16 -0.57 6.75
CA SER A 135 1.01 -0.04 7.82
C SER A 135 1.66 1.32 7.52
N LEU A 136 1.69 1.76 6.25
CA LEU A 136 2.15 3.11 5.89
C LEU A 136 1.12 4.17 6.26
N PHE A 137 -0.17 3.79 6.31
CA PHE A 137 -1.28 4.69 6.59
C PHE A 137 -1.75 4.59 8.03
N ASP A 138 -1.63 3.42 8.64
CA ASP A 138 -2.01 3.19 10.03
C ASP A 138 -0.88 2.50 10.80
N ARG A 139 -0.40 3.17 11.85
CA ARG A 139 0.70 2.66 12.68
C ARG A 139 0.22 1.72 13.77
N GLU A 140 -1.07 1.73 14.07
CA GLU A 140 -1.71 0.85 15.05
C GLU A 140 -2.17 -0.46 14.41
N TYR A 141 -2.19 -0.53 13.07
CA TYR A 141 -2.49 -1.75 12.33
C TYR A 141 -1.56 -2.90 12.72
N ILE A 142 -2.17 -4.05 13.07
CA ILE A 142 -1.47 -5.22 13.61
C ILE A 142 -0.52 -5.92 12.61
N GLY A 143 -0.63 -5.60 11.32
CA GLY A 143 0.26 -6.07 10.26
C GLY A 143 -0.22 -7.34 9.55
N ASP A 144 0.15 -7.49 8.28
CA ASP A 144 -0.32 -8.60 7.44
C ASP A 144 0.22 -9.96 7.92
N ALA A 145 1.42 -9.99 8.52
CA ALA A 145 2.07 -11.22 8.96
C ALA A 145 1.28 -11.97 10.04
N ILE A 146 0.64 -11.25 10.98
CA ILE A 146 -0.14 -11.90 12.04
C ILE A 146 -1.46 -12.44 11.51
N LEU A 147 -2.05 -11.77 10.49
CA LEU A 147 -3.23 -12.29 9.79
C LEU A 147 -2.90 -13.57 9.04
N VAL A 148 -1.77 -13.62 8.33
CA VAL A 148 -1.32 -14.84 7.65
C VAL A 148 -1.08 -15.99 8.64
N LEU A 149 -0.55 -15.70 9.83
CA LEU A 149 -0.43 -16.69 10.91
C LEU A 149 -1.79 -17.19 11.38
N ALA A 150 -2.72 -16.28 11.68
CA ALA A 150 -4.07 -16.62 12.12
C ALA A 150 -4.77 -17.55 11.13
N HIS A 151 -4.71 -17.23 9.84
CA HIS A 151 -5.28 -18.06 8.79
C HIS A 151 -4.68 -19.47 8.78
N LYS A 152 -3.34 -19.60 8.90
CA LYS A 152 -2.68 -20.90 8.98
C LYS A 152 -3.18 -21.70 10.18
N MET A 153 -3.18 -21.10 11.37
CA MET A 153 -3.61 -21.76 12.61
C MET A 153 -5.05 -22.28 12.50
N ILE A 154 -5.97 -21.45 12.01
CA ILE A 154 -7.37 -21.83 11.82
C ILE A 154 -7.50 -22.93 10.76
N SER A 155 -6.80 -22.81 9.64
CA SER A 155 -6.88 -23.78 8.53
C SER A 155 -6.33 -25.16 8.90
N GLU A 156 -5.38 -25.20 9.84
CA GLU A 156 -4.82 -26.45 10.38
C GLU A 156 -5.63 -27.03 11.55
N GLY A 157 -6.79 -26.44 11.87
CA GLY A 157 -7.72 -26.97 12.86
C GLY A 157 -7.39 -26.61 14.30
N ASN A 158 -6.77 -25.45 14.55
CA ASN A 158 -6.57 -24.94 15.90
C ASN A 158 -7.92 -24.83 16.65
N GLU A 159 -8.00 -25.39 17.86
CA GLU A 159 -9.22 -25.45 18.66
C GLU A 159 -9.73 -24.08 19.15
N HIS A 160 -8.87 -23.07 19.13
CA HIS A 160 -9.18 -21.71 19.56
C HIS A 160 -9.60 -20.77 18.42
N LYS A 161 -10.18 -21.31 17.33
CA LYS A 161 -10.59 -20.55 16.14
C LYS A 161 -11.28 -19.22 16.45
N GLU A 162 -12.32 -19.22 17.30
CA GLU A 162 -13.08 -17.99 17.59
C GLU A 162 -12.26 -16.97 18.38
N ALA A 163 -11.44 -17.42 19.33
CA ALA A 163 -10.56 -16.53 20.09
C ALA A 163 -9.45 -15.93 19.22
N ILE A 164 -8.94 -16.69 18.24
CA ILE A 164 -7.97 -16.21 17.25
C ILE A 164 -8.62 -15.14 16.36
N LEU A 165 -9.84 -15.38 15.86
CA LEU A 165 -10.57 -14.42 15.04
C LEU A 165 -10.85 -13.13 15.81
N ASP A 166 -11.34 -13.23 17.05
CA ASP A 166 -11.58 -12.06 17.91
C ASP A 166 -10.29 -11.26 18.15
N ALA A 167 -9.19 -11.94 18.48
CA ALA A 167 -7.89 -11.31 18.74
C ALA A 167 -7.33 -10.50 17.55
N ILE A 168 -7.65 -10.89 16.31
CA ILE A 168 -7.24 -10.15 15.11
C ILE A 168 -8.31 -9.18 14.59
N THR A 169 -9.54 -9.23 15.10
CA THR A 169 -10.67 -8.43 14.62
C THR A 169 -10.93 -7.26 15.57
N SER A 170 -9.97 -6.33 15.64
CA SER A 170 -10.15 -5.03 16.30
C SER A 170 -10.77 -4.02 15.33
N ALA A 171 -11.70 -3.20 15.81
CA ALA A 171 -12.46 -2.24 14.99
C ALA A 171 -11.60 -1.15 14.32
N HIS A 172 -10.36 -0.89 14.79
CA HIS A 172 -9.50 0.17 14.24
C HIS A 172 -8.00 -0.16 14.39
N SER A 173 -7.67 -1.44 14.35
CA SER A 173 -6.27 -1.89 14.20
C SER A 173 -6.14 -3.30 13.61
N GLY A 174 -7.25 -3.94 13.23
CA GLY A 174 -7.33 -5.38 13.00
C GLY A 174 -7.49 -5.78 11.54
N LEU A 175 -8.00 -6.99 11.34
CA LEU A 175 -8.34 -7.62 10.06
C LEU A 175 -9.18 -6.70 9.14
N LEU A 176 -10.08 -5.92 9.72
CA LEU A 176 -10.99 -5.03 8.99
C LEU A 176 -10.28 -3.82 8.36
N ASP A 177 -9.09 -3.45 8.86
CA ASP A 177 -8.26 -2.39 8.27
C ASP A 177 -7.38 -2.90 7.13
N CYS A 178 -7.26 -4.22 6.99
CA CYS A 178 -6.40 -4.84 6.00
C CYS A 178 -7.00 -4.68 4.59
N GLU A 179 -6.54 -3.68 3.86
CA GLU A 179 -6.61 -3.69 2.40
C GLU A 179 -5.29 -4.27 1.88
N TYR A 180 -5.26 -5.60 1.74
CA TYR A 180 -4.03 -6.36 1.53
C TYR A 180 -3.32 -5.93 0.25
N GLU A 181 -2.10 -5.43 0.44
CA GLU A 181 -1.17 -5.10 -0.62
C GLU A 181 0.22 -5.13 0.00
N ASN A 182 1.13 -5.92 -0.57
CA ASN A 182 2.49 -6.04 -0.04
C ASN A 182 3.52 -5.54 -1.04
N ASN A 183 4.52 -4.86 -0.51
CA ASN A 183 5.67 -4.33 -1.24
C ASN A 183 6.85 -5.30 -1.25
N LEU A 184 6.63 -6.62 -1.19
CA LEU A 184 7.74 -7.56 -1.26
C LEU A 184 8.40 -7.49 -2.64
N PHE A 185 9.74 -7.55 -2.66
CA PHE A 185 10.47 -7.68 -3.91
C PHE A 185 10.05 -8.97 -4.62
N ASN A 186 10.14 -10.13 -3.97
CA ASN A 186 9.54 -11.35 -4.51
C ASN A 186 8.10 -11.44 -4.01
N ALA A 187 7.17 -10.93 -4.81
CA ALA A 187 5.76 -10.85 -4.44
C ALA A 187 5.19 -12.24 -4.13
N GLN A 188 4.67 -12.40 -2.92
CA GLN A 188 3.87 -13.54 -2.52
C GLN A 188 2.47 -13.02 -2.18
N SER A 189 1.46 -13.54 -2.87
CA SER A 189 0.07 -13.20 -2.57
C SER A 189 -0.42 -14.04 -1.39
N TYR A 190 -1.06 -13.36 -0.46
CA TYR A 190 -1.85 -13.96 0.62
C TYR A 190 -3.31 -13.50 0.55
N ASP A 191 -3.76 -12.99 -0.60
CA ASP A 191 -5.12 -12.47 -0.82
C ASP A 191 -6.17 -13.48 -0.38
N ALA A 192 -6.05 -14.74 -0.82
CA ALA A 192 -6.99 -15.81 -0.47
C ALA A 192 -7.07 -16.06 1.04
N ALA A 193 -5.94 -15.97 1.75
CA ALA A 193 -5.90 -16.15 3.20
C ALA A 193 -6.60 -14.99 3.92
N ILE A 194 -6.35 -13.75 3.49
CA ILE A 194 -6.98 -12.55 4.06
C ILE A 194 -8.48 -12.53 3.75
N THR A 195 -8.90 -12.84 2.52
CA THR A 195 -10.32 -12.95 2.15
C THR A 195 -11.02 -14.01 2.98
N ALA A 196 -10.41 -15.20 3.14
CA ALA A 196 -10.98 -16.25 3.96
C ALA A 196 -11.19 -15.83 5.41
N LEU A 197 -10.23 -15.10 6.01
CA LEU A 197 -10.40 -14.53 7.35
C LEU A 197 -11.54 -13.53 7.42
N LYS A 198 -11.63 -12.60 6.46
CA LYS A 198 -12.72 -11.60 6.40
C LYS A 198 -14.10 -12.29 6.28
N ASP A 199 -14.20 -13.34 5.47
CA ASP A 199 -15.42 -14.11 5.32
C ASP A 199 -15.80 -14.87 6.60
N MET A 200 -14.80 -15.36 7.36
CA MET A 200 -15.03 -15.99 8.66
C MET A 200 -15.55 -14.97 9.68
N ALA A 201 -14.95 -13.79 9.77
CA ALA A 201 -15.37 -12.73 10.69
C ALA A 201 -16.79 -12.22 10.39
N LYS A 202 -17.15 -12.03 9.11
CA LYS A 202 -18.50 -11.61 8.70
C LYS A 202 -19.59 -12.64 9.01
N LYS A 203 -19.27 -13.93 8.98
CA LYS A 203 -20.25 -14.98 9.33
C LYS A 203 -20.56 -14.96 10.82
N ASP A 204 -19.56 -14.75 11.66
CA ASP A 204 -19.73 -14.66 13.12
C ASP A 204 -20.59 -13.45 13.52
N GLU A 205 -20.40 -12.28 12.88
CA GLU A 205 -21.26 -11.10 13.10
C GLU A 205 -22.76 -11.37 12.81
N ASN A 206 -23.07 -12.20 11.81
CA ASN A 206 -24.44 -12.56 11.48
C ASN A 206 -25.06 -13.56 12.46
N GLU A 207 -24.24 -14.42 13.09
CA GLU A 207 -24.68 -15.36 14.12
C GLU A 207 -24.84 -14.69 15.50
N HIS A 208 -24.02 -13.66 15.77
CA HIS A 208 -24.01 -12.91 17.03
C HIS A 208 -24.02 -11.38 16.82
N PRO A 209 -25.12 -10.79 16.31
CA PRO A 209 -25.19 -9.36 16.03
C PRO A 209 -25.00 -8.52 17.30
N SER A 210 -24.29 -7.40 17.20
CA SER A 210 -24.06 -6.51 18.33
C SER A 210 -25.37 -5.88 18.85
N LEU A 211 -25.39 -5.37 20.09
CA LEU A 211 -26.54 -4.63 20.62
C LEU A 211 -26.95 -3.43 19.74
N LEU A 212 -25.98 -2.82 19.06
CA LEU A 212 -26.20 -1.73 18.10
C LEU A 212 -26.90 -2.24 16.83
N ASP A 213 -26.55 -3.43 16.33
CA ASP A 213 -27.18 -4.04 15.16
C ASP A 213 -28.57 -4.58 15.49
N MET A 214 -28.76 -5.13 16.70
CA MET A 214 -30.08 -5.47 17.21
C MET A 214 -30.98 -4.23 17.34
N MET A 215 -30.43 -3.07 17.73
CA MET A 215 -31.16 -1.80 17.75
C MET A 215 -31.47 -1.29 16.34
N LYS A 216 -30.50 -1.31 15.40
CA LYS A 216 -30.76 -0.97 13.99
C LYS A 216 -31.87 -1.85 13.41
N ASN A 217 -31.83 -3.16 13.64
CA ASN A 217 -32.84 -4.10 13.12
C ASN A 217 -34.21 -3.93 13.79
N ARG A 218 -34.28 -3.44 15.04
CA ARG A 218 -35.55 -3.15 15.72
C ARG A 218 -36.17 -1.80 15.34
N PHE A 219 -35.36 -0.79 15.00
CA PHE A 219 -35.84 0.57 14.72
C PHE A 219 -35.85 0.92 13.23
N CYS A 220 -35.06 0.24 12.40
CA CYS A 220 -35.10 0.33 10.96
C CYS A 220 -35.86 -0.89 10.44
N LYS A 221 -37.15 -0.72 10.11
CA LYS A 221 -37.85 -1.70 9.27
C LYS A 221 -37.02 -1.92 8.02
N GLU A 222 -36.68 -3.18 7.74
CA GLU A 222 -36.07 -3.63 6.50
C GLU A 222 -36.81 -2.96 5.34
N LYS A 223 -36.16 -2.00 4.68
CA LYS A 223 -36.51 -1.71 3.30
C LYS A 223 -35.99 -2.93 2.56
N GLU A 224 -36.92 -3.72 2.02
CA GLU A 224 -36.62 -4.69 0.97
C GLU A 224 -35.49 -4.14 0.10
N GLU A 225 -34.44 -4.94 -0.11
CA GLU A 225 -33.40 -4.65 -1.07
C GLU A 225 -34.08 -4.40 -2.41
N LYS A 226 -34.39 -3.13 -2.68
CA LYS A 226 -34.59 -2.68 -4.04
C LYS A 226 -33.27 -3.01 -4.70
N VAL A 227 -33.33 -3.90 -5.69
CA VAL A 227 -32.34 -3.96 -6.75
C VAL A 227 -32.22 -2.51 -7.25
N VAL A 228 -31.23 -1.79 -6.72
CA VAL A 228 -30.93 -0.44 -7.14
C VAL A 228 -30.36 -0.66 -8.53
N SER A 229 -31.19 -0.51 -9.56
CA SER A 229 -30.67 -0.21 -10.89
C SER A 229 -29.72 0.95 -10.68
N LYS A 230 -28.40 0.71 -10.77
CA LYS A 230 -27.37 1.75 -10.63
C LYS A 230 -27.88 2.97 -11.37
N ALA A 231 -28.17 4.04 -10.64
CA ALA A 231 -28.64 5.27 -11.25
C ALA A 231 -27.62 5.61 -12.34
N LYS A 232 -28.08 5.80 -13.59
CA LYS A 232 -27.18 6.16 -14.69
C LYS A 232 -26.36 7.36 -14.24
N ARG A 233 -25.06 7.14 -14.10
CA ARG A 233 -24.10 8.17 -13.71
C ARG A 233 -24.20 9.33 -14.69
N THR A 234 -24.15 10.56 -14.18
CA THR A 234 -24.01 11.75 -15.02
C THR A 234 -22.61 11.72 -15.64
N ILE A 235 -22.55 11.77 -16.98
CA ILE A 235 -21.29 11.91 -17.72
C ILE A 235 -20.65 13.24 -17.33
N LYS A 236 -19.38 13.21 -16.94
CA LYS A 236 -18.60 14.40 -16.60
C LYS A 236 -17.77 14.82 -17.80
N ASN A 237 -17.84 16.12 -18.14
CA ASN A 237 -16.95 16.74 -19.12
C ASN A 237 -16.12 17.81 -18.42
N ILE A 238 -14.83 17.87 -18.75
CA ILE A 238 -13.88 18.83 -18.19
C ILE A 238 -13.61 19.92 -19.24
N GLU A 239 -13.84 21.18 -18.90
CA GLU A 239 -13.54 22.30 -19.81
C GLU A 239 -12.03 22.43 -20.08
N ASP A 240 -11.66 22.80 -21.31
CA ASP A 240 -10.28 23.00 -21.77
C ASP A 240 -9.33 21.83 -21.43
N LEU A 241 -9.82 20.58 -21.56
CA LEU A 241 -9.08 19.36 -21.20
C LEU A 241 -7.71 19.27 -21.91
N GLU A 242 -7.61 19.74 -23.15
CA GLU A 242 -6.39 19.77 -23.96
C GLU A 242 -5.30 20.70 -23.40
N ARG A 243 -5.62 21.57 -22.44
CA ARG A 243 -4.66 22.49 -21.80
C ARG A 243 -4.25 22.06 -20.41
N LYS A 244 -4.79 20.96 -19.89
CA LYS A 244 -4.64 20.54 -18.50
C LYS A 244 -3.60 19.46 -18.34
N HIS A 245 -2.79 19.53 -17.29
CA HIS A 245 -1.91 18.43 -16.92
C HIS A 245 -2.70 17.24 -16.37
N ILE A 246 -2.43 16.04 -16.87
CA ILE A 246 -3.24 14.84 -16.60
C ILE A 246 -2.42 13.80 -15.85
N ALA A 247 -2.92 13.35 -14.71
CA ALA A 247 -2.45 12.14 -14.05
C ALA A 247 -3.45 11.00 -14.28
N TYR A 248 -2.95 9.78 -14.40
CA TYR A 248 -3.78 8.58 -14.53
C TYR A 248 -3.59 7.67 -13.32
N TYR A 249 -4.71 7.23 -12.74
CA TYR A 249 -4.78 6.27 -11.63
C TYR A 249 -5.52 5.02 -12.08
N ALA A 250 -4.76 3.93 -12.21
CA ALA A 250 -5.25 2.63 -12.65
C ALA A 250 -5.84 1.81 -11.48
N GLY A 251 -5.27 1.97 -10.28
CA GLY A 251 -5.53 1.05 -9.17
C GLY A 251 -5.03 -0.36 -9.54
N LEU A 252 -5.77 -1.40 -9.18
CA LEU A 252 -5.41 -2.79 -9.57
C LEU A 252 -5.70 -3.13 -11.04
N LYS A 253 -6.47 -2.29 -11.75
CA LYS A 253 -6.77 -2.49 -13.16
C LYS A 253 -5.85 -1.61 -13.98
N ASN A 254 -4.99 -2.21 -14.81
CA ASN A 254 -4.09 -1.47 -15.70
C ASN A 254 -4.35 -1.75 -17.19
N GLU A 255 -5.57 -2.19 -17.53
CA GLU A 255 -5.93 -2.64 -18.87
C GLU A 255 -5.82 -1.51 -19.91
N ASN A 256 -6.17 -0.28 -19.52
CA ASN A 256 -6.20 0.88 -20.42
C ASN A 256 -4.99 1.80 -20.29
N GLU A 257 -3.96 1.43 -19.53
CA GLU A 257 -2.80 2.31 -19.26
C GLU A 257 -2.17 2.86 -20.54
N ASN A 258 -1.84 2.00 -21.49
CA ASN A 258 -1.23 2.41 -22.75
C ASN A 258 -2.20 3.26 -23.61
N VAL A 259 -3.50 2.99 -23.53
CA VAL A 259 -4.52 3.71 -24.30
C VAL A 259 -4.66 5.13 -23.75
N ILE A 260 -4.78 5.27 -22.43
CA ILE A 260 -4.90 6.57 -21.76
C ILE A 260 -3.63 7.40 -21.99
N SER A 261 -2.45 6.83 -21.81
CA SER A 261 -1.18 7.53 -22.09
C SER A 261 -1.09 7.96 -23.56
N GLN A 262 -1.52 7.12 -24.52
CA GLN A 262 -1.53 7.50 -25.93
C GLN A 262 -2.51 8.63 -26.22
N ILE A 263 -3.72 8.61 -25.65
CA ILE A 263 -4.70 9.70 -25.79
C ILE A 263 -4.13 11.01 -25.24
N ILE A 264 -3.47 10.98 -24.08
CA ILE A 264 -2.83 12.16 -23.49
C ILE A 264 -1.76 12.73 -24.43
N LEU A 265 -0.95 11.86 -25.05
CA LEU A 265 0.06 12.26 -26.04
C LEU A 265 -0.58 12.86 -27.30
N ASP A 266 -1.65 12.26 -27.82
CA ASP A 266 -2.34 12.71 -29.03
C ASP A 266 -3.04 14.06 -28.83
N MET A 267 -3.46 14.37 -27.60
CA MET A 267 -4.00 15.68 -27.22
C MET A 267 -2.92 16.76 -27.04
N GLU A 268 -1.64 16.42 -27.26
CA GLU A 268 -0.47 17.29 -27.01
C GLU A 268 -0.40 17.86 -25.58
N THR A 269 -1.06 17.20 -24.62
CA THR A 269 -1.04 17.60 -23.21
C THR A 269 -0.02 16.82 -22.39
N LYS A 270 0.29 17.33 -21.20
CA LYS A 270 1.34 16.78 -20.33
C LYS A 270 0.78 15.68 -19.43
N GLU A 271 1.27 14.46 -19.60
CA GLU A 271 1.10 13.39 -18.61
C GLU A 271 2.01 13.66 -17.39
N VAL A 272 1.42 13.53 -16.20
CA VAL A 272 2.11 13.61 -14.92
C VAL A 272 2.08 12.24 -14.26
N SER A 273 3.26 11.72 -13.91
CA SER A 273 3.39 10.43 -13.26
C SER A 273 3.21 10.55 -11.74
N ILE A 274 2.44 9.62 -11.17
CA ILE A 274 2.27 9.45 -9.73
C ILE A 274 2.77 8.06 -9.32
N THR A 275 3.43 7.97 -8.17
CA THR A 275 3.96 6.70 -7.66
C THR A 275 2.86 5.75 -7.20
N ARG A 276 1.70 6.29 -6.78
CA ARG A 276 0.54 5.51 -6.36
C ARG A 276 -0.39 5.04 -7.49
N LYS A 277 0.02 5.19 -8.76
CA LYS A 277 -0.79 4.84 -9.94
C LYS A 277 -1.49 3.48 -9.85
N ASN A 278 -0.76 2.46 -9.38
CA ASN A 278 -1.21 1.06 -9.33
C ASN A 278 -1.47 0.57 -7.89
N LYS A 279 -1.66 1.49 -6.93
CA LYS A 279 -1.88 1.18 -5.52
C LYS A 279 -3.36 1.11 -5.21
N LEU A 280 -3.74 0.34 -4.21
CA LEU A 280 -5.12 0.32 -3.71
C LEU A 280 -5.53 1.66 -3.10
N SER A 281 -6.79 2.04 -3.32
CA SER A 281 -7.37 3.34 -2.99
C SER A 281 -8.02 3.42 -1.61
N GLY A 282 -8.29 2.29 -0.96
CA GLY A 282 -9.11 2.23 0.26
C GLY A 282 -10.55 1.79 0.02
N VAL A 283 -11.00 1.63 -1.23
CA VAL A 283 -12.41 1.28 -1.54
C VAL A 283 -12.85 0.01 -0.81
N SER A 284 -11.99 -1.02 -0.74
CA SER A 284 -12.37 -2.32 -0.18
C SER A 284 -12.59 -2.31 1.33
N ILE A 285 -12.10 -1.28 2.02
CA ILE A 285 -12.21 -1.08 3.47
C ILE A 285 -13.04 0.16 3.80
N PHE A 286 -13.76 0.75 2.84
CA PHE A 286 -14.48 2.00 3.06
C PHE A 286 -15.61 1.89 4.09
N GLU A 287 -16.36 0.79 4.05
CA GLU A 287 -17.43 0.50 5.02
C GLU A 287 -16.87 0.08 6.39
N ASP A 288 -15.74 -0.60 6.40
CA ASP A 288 -15.09 -1.15 7.60
C ASP A 288 -14.31 -0.08 8.38
N ASN A 289 -13.48 0.71 7.68
CA ASN A 289 -12.71 1.83 8.22
C ASN A 289 -12.65 3.00 7.24
N LYS A 290 -13.71 3.82 7.26
CA LYS A 290 -13.85 5.00 6.43
C LYS A 290 -12.68 5.98 6.57
N THR A 291 -12.14 6.21 7.76
CA THR A 291 -11.04 7.18 7.97
C THR A 291 -9.77 6.72 7.25
N LEU A 292 -9.41 5.45 7.40
CA LEU A 292 -8.26 4.86 6.72
C LEU A 292 -8.45 4.84 5.20
N ALA A 293 -9.63 4.44 4.73
CA ALA A 293 -9.98 4.46 3.32
C ALA A 293 -9.81 5.86 2.70
N LEU A 294 -10.35 6.89 3.34
CA LEU A 294 -10.22 8.29 2.90
C LEU A 294 -8.77 8.77 2.94
N LYS A 295 -7.96 8.27 3.88
CA LYS A 295 -6.53 8.61 3.96
C LYS A 295 -5.74 7.99 2.79
N LYS A 296 -6.03 6.74 2.42
CA LYS A 296 -5.42 6.08 1.25
C LYS A 296 -5.80 6.80 -0.05
N ALA A 297 -7.10 7.05 -0.24
CA ALA A 297 -7.65 7.80 -1.36
C ALA A 297 -7.01 9.18 -1.48
N GLY A 298 -7.00 9.92 -0.37
CA GLY A 298 -6.46 11.27 -0.32
C GLY A 298 -4.97 11.35 -0.57
N THR A 299 -4.19 10.33 -0.20
CA THR A 299 -2.76 10.31 -0.50
C THR A 299 -2.51 10.20 -2.01
N THR A 300 -3.29 9.38 -2.72
CA THR A 300 -3.22 9.29 -4.19
C THR A 300 -3.63 10.62 -4.85
N MET A 301 -4.76 11.20 -4.43
CA MET A 301 -5.24 12.47 -4.99
C MET A 301 -4.29 13.63 -4.69
N LEU A 302 -3.75 13.68 -3.47
CA LEU A 302 -2.81 14.71 -3.07
C LEU A 302 -1.48 14.60 -3.81
N GLU A 303 -1.00 13.39 -4.09
CA GLU A 303 0.18 13.19 -4.93
C GLU A 303 -0.04 13.69 -6.36
N ALA A 304 -1.19 13.39 -6.98
CA ALA A 304 -1.55 13.94 -8.29
C ALA A 304 -1.55 15.47 -8.27
N TYR A 305 -2.18 16.07 -7.26
CA TYR A 305 -2.19 17.52 -7.07
C TYR A 305 -0.78 18.11 -6.91
N ASP A 306 0.05 17.51 -6.05
CA ASP A 306 1.41 17.99 -5.74
C ASP A 306 2.40 17.84 -6.89
N THR A 307 2.15 16.87 -7.76
CA THR A 307 2.91 16.69 -9.01
C THR A 307 2.44 17.64 -10.13
N GLY A 308 1.39 18.43 -9.86
CA GLY A 308 0.89 19.48 -10.74
C GLY A 308 -0.16 18.99 -11.73
N ALA A 309 -0.83 17.88 -11.47
CA ALA A 309 -1.99 17.46 -12.23
C ALA A 309 -3.20 18.35 -11.93
N GLU A 310 -3.90 18.72 -12.98
CA GLU A 310 -5.18 19.44 -12.94
C GLU A 310 -6.35 18.47 -13.13
N VAL A 311 -6.10 17.35 -13.81
CA VAL A 311 -7.07 16.27 -14.01
C VAL A 311 -6.50 14.95 -13.52
N LEU A 312 -7.28 14.22 -12.72
CA LEU A 312 -7.01 12.83 -12.35
C LEU A 312 -8.00 11.90 -13.08
N VAL A 313 -7.49 11.13 -14.04
CA VAL A 313 -8.26 10.08 -14.72
C VAL A 313 -8.25 8.82 -13.87
N VAL A 314 -9.42 8.29 -13.53
CA VAL A 314 -9.58 7.13 -12.65
C VAL A 314 -10.18 5.97 -13.42
N GLU A 315 -9.45 4.85 -13.48
CA GLU A 315 -9.85 3.65 -14.22
C GLU A 315 -11.05 2.93 -13.61
N ASN A 316 -11.00 2.70 -12.29
CA ASN A 316 -12.00 1.90 -11.61
C ASN A 316 -13.19 2.76 -11.15
N GLU A 317 -14.40 2.40 -11.60
CA GLU A 317 -15.62 3.15 -11.28
C GLU A 317 -15.87 3.31 -9.78
N ALA A 318 -15.65 2.26 -8.97
CA ALA A 318 -15.86 2.36 -7.53
C ALA A 318 -14.84 3.30 -6.86
N CYS A 319 -13.61 3.36 -7.37
CA CYS A 319 -12.61 4.33 -6.93
C CYS A 319 -13.02 5.75 -7.33
N TYR A 320 -13.49 5.94 -8.57
CA TYR A 320 -13.99 7.22 -9.06
C TYR A 320 -15.15 7.72 -8.19
N GLU A 321 -16.17 6.89 -7.98
CA GLU A 321 -17.32 7.20 -7.12
C GLU A 321 -16.87 7.53 -5.69
N MET A 322 -15.92 6.79 -5.12
CA MET A 322 -15.40 7.08 -3.78
C MET A 322 -14.69 8.43 -3.73
N PHE A 323 -13.83 8.75 -4.71
CA PHE A 323 -13.08 10.00 -4.75
C PHE A 323 -14.01 11.21 -4.94
N GLU A 324 -14.93 11.14 -5.91
CA GLU A 324 -15.88 12.23 -6.19
C GLU A 324 -16.85 12.45 -5.03
N ASN A 325 -17.53 11.40 -4.56
CA ASN A 325 -18.56 11.54 -3.53
C ASN A 325 -17.99 11.97 -2.16
N ASN A 326 -16.70 11.73 -1.93
CA ASN A 326 -16.05 12.05 -0.67
C ASN A 326 -14.97 13.13 -0.78
N PHE A 327 -14.82 13.84 -1.90
CA PHE A 327 -13.73 14.80 -2.14
C PHE A 327 -13.46 15.75 -0.96
N ALA A 328 -14.52 16.42 -0.46
CA ALA A 328 -14.39 17.35 0.66
C ALA A 328 -13.99 16.67 1.99
N GLN A 329 -14.43 15.43 2.21
CA GLN A 329 -14.02 14.64 3.38
C GLN A 329 -12.56 14.16 3.23
N ILE A 330 -12.15 13.79 2.02
CA ILE A 330 -10.77 13.43 1.70
C ILE A 330 -9.84 14.60 2.01
N GLU A 331 -10.13 15.81 1.51
CA GLU A 331 -9.37 17.03 1.81
C GLU A 331 -9.25 17.28 3.33
N LYS A 332 -10.32 17.03 4.08
CA LYS A 332 -10.32 17.18 5.53
C LYS A 332 -9.41 16.15 6.21
N VAL A 333 -9.45 14.89 5.77
CA VAL A 333 -8.62 13.81 6.33
C VAL A 333 -7.14 14.02 6.03
N VAL A 334 -6.79 14.46 4.82
CA VAL A 334 -5.38 14.76 4.47
C VAL A 334 -4.91 16.14 4.94
N GLY A 335 -5.83 16.97 5.44
CA GLY A 335 -5.52 18.30 5.96
C GLY A 335 -5.10 19.32 4.89
N ARG A 336 -5.49 19.10 3.62
CA ARG A 336 -5.08 19.94 2.50
C ARG A 336 -6.17 20.07 1.45
N LYS A 337 -6.36 21.29 0.95
CA LYS A 337 -7.26 21.60 -0.16
C LYS A 337 -6.58 21.32 -1.49
N MET A 338 -7.28 20.66 -2.41
CA MET A 338 -6.81 20.30 -3.76
C MET A 338 -7.57 21.15 -4.79
N ILE A 339 -7.42 22.48 -4.68
CA ILE A 339 -8.17 23.45 -5.46
C ILE A 339 -7.80 23.31 -6.94
N GLY A 340 -8.80 23.11 -7.80
CA GLY A 340 -8.61 22.99 -9.24
C GLY A 340 -8.27 21.58 -9.72
N LEU A 341 -8.13 20.61 -8.83
CA LEU A 341 -8.03 19.21 -9.22
C LEU A 341 -9.43 18.68 -9.57
N GLU A 342 -9.62 18.28 -10.82
CA GLU A 342 -10.83 17.62 -11.29
C GLU A 342 -10.59 16.11 -11.44
N ILE A 343 -11.57 15.29 -11.06
CA ILE A 343 -11.50 13.83 -11.27
C ILE A 343 -12.45 13.47 -12.39
N ILE A 344 -12.03 12.61 -13.30
CA ILE A 344 -12.87 12.05 -14.37
C ILE A 344 -12.64 10.54 -14.43
N SER A 345 -13.65 9.75 -14.78
CA SER A 345 -13.42 8.33 -15.03
C SER A 345 -12.69 8.12 -16.35
N ALA A 346 -12.01 6.99 -16.52
CA ALA A 346 -11.44 6.61 -17.82
C ALA A 346 -12.47 6.61 -18.95
N ASP A 347 -13.68 6.09 -18.74
CA ASP A 347 -14.73 6.03 -19.78
C ASP A 347 -15.15 7.43 -20.27
N ASP A 348 -15.46 8.35 -19.34
CA ASP A 348 -15.81 9.74 -19.69
C ASP A 348 -14.63 10.47 -20.34
N PHE A 349 -13.40 10.23 -19.87
CA PHE A 349 -12.20 10.82 -20.45
C PHE A 349 -12.00 10.38 -21.91
N VAL A 350 -12.10 9.08 -22.19
CA VAL A 350 -11.99 8.53 -23.56
C VAL A 350 -13.11 9.07 -24.44
N ALA A 351 -14.34 9.12 -23.94
CA ALA A 351 -15.48 9.66 -24.67
C ALA A 351 -15.29 11.14 -25.02
N GLN A 352 -14.81 11.94 -24.06
CA GLN A 352 -14.55 13.36 -24.27
C GLN A 352 -13.38 13.57 -25.24
N ALA A 353 -12.25 12.88 -25.05
CA ALA A 353 -11.08 13.01 -25.91
C ALA A 353 -11.39 12.63 -27.37
N SER A 354 -12.27 11.65 -27.58
CA SER A 354 -12.73 11.25 -28.94
C SER A 354 -13.53 12.33 -29.66
N THR A 355 -14.01 13.36 -28.95
CA THR A 355 -14.76 14.49 -29.54
C THR A 355 -13.92 15.75 -29.77
N VAL A 356 -12.68 15.78 -29.26
CA VAL A 356 -11.73 16.85 -29.53
C VAL A 356 -11.15 16.55 -30.92
N GLU A 357 -11.67 17.23 -31.95
CA GLU A 357 -11.10 17.16 -33.30
C GLU A 357 -9.63 17.64 -33.26
N VAL A 358 -8.73 16.79 -33.78
CA VAL A 358 -7.30 17.10 -33.99
C VAL A 358 -7.11 18.19 -35.04
#